data_AF-A0A421B972-F1
#
_entry.id   AF-A0A421B972-F1
#
_cell.length_a   1.000
_cell.length_b   1.000
_cell.length_c   1.000
_cell.angle_alpha   90.00
_cell.angle_beta   90.00
_cell.angle_gamma   90.00
#
_symmetry.space_group_name_H-M   'P 1'
#
loop_
_entity.id
_entity.type
_entity.pdbx_description
1 polymer ?
#
loop_
_entity_poly.entity_id
_entity_poly.type
_entity_poly.pdbx_seq_one_letter_code
_entity_poly.pdbx_strand_id
1 'polypeptide(L)'
;MKQLITRVDDGLHARLKARAAGTNRSVNDLVVEALVAVLDGGENRRAVRERARAAGLLVVPEVTGPVDTRDEVIAATRDSGDAISSALDEERSAR
;
A
#
# COMPACT_ATOMS: atom_id res chain seq x y z
N MET A 1 -24.14 16.51 -8.86
CA MET A 1 -23.19 15.79 -9.74
C MET A 1 -22.90 16.65 -10.95
N LYS A 2 -21.67 16.62 -11.47
CA LYS A 2 -21.28 17.30 -12.71
C LYS A 2 -20.87 16.24 -13.73
N GLN A 3 -21.17 16.45 -15.01
CA GLN A 3 -20.80 15.53 -16.08
C GLN A 3 -19.55 16.04 -16.80
N LEU A 4 -18.62 15.14 -17.11
CA LEU A 4 -17.43 15.40 -17.92
C LEU A 4 -17.54 14.59 -19.21
N ILE A 5 -17.41 15.26 -20.35
CA ILE A 5 -17.37 14.63 -21.67
C ILE A 5 -15.97 14.89 -22.24
N THR A 6 -15.19 13.82 -22.42
CA THR A 6 -13.82 13.88 -22.93
C THR A 6 -13.70 12.99 -24.16
N ARG A 7 -12.95 13.47 -25.17
CA ARG A 7 -12.63 12.65 -26.34
C ARG A 7 -11.51 11.68 -25.99
N VAL A 8 -11.73 10.41 -26.29
CA VAL A 8 -10.74 9.32 -26.20
C VAL A 8 -10.71 8.59 -27.52
N ASP A 9 -9.57 8.00 -27.88
CA ASP A 9 -9.49 7.14 -29.06
C ASP A 9 -10.24 5.82 -28.84
N ASP A 10 -10.66 5.18 -29.94
CA ASP A 10 -11.43 3.94 -29.91
C ASP A 10 -10.67 2.80 -29.22
N GLY A 11 -9.34 2.78 -29.33
CA GLY A 11 -8.49 1.78 -28.70
C GLY A 11 -8.50 1.90 -27.17
N LEU A 12 -8.36 3.11 -26.64
CA LEU A 12 -8.48 3.39 -25.21
C LEU A 12 -9.88 3.04 -24.70
N HIS A 13 -10.92 3.42 -25.43
CA HIS A 13 -12.30 3.11 -25.06
C HIS A 13 -12.57 1.59 -24.99
N ALA A 14 -12.07 0.83 -25.97
CA ALA A 14 -12.18 -0.63 -25.97
C ALA A 14 -11.48 -1.28 -24.77
N ARG A 15 -10.28 -0.80 -24.42
CA ARG A 15 -9.53 -1.27 -23.24
C ARG A 15 -10.25 -0.96 -21.93
N LEU A 16 -10.85 0.22 -21.80
CA LEU A 16 -11.65 0.60 -20.63
C LEU A 16 -12.88 -0.30 -20.47
N LYS A 17 -13.61 -0.59 -21.56
CA LYS A 17 -14.73 -1.54 -21.54
C LYS A 17 -14.30 -2.94 -21.11
N ALA A 18 -13.23 -3.47 -21.69
CA ALA A 18 -12.73 -4.79 -21.35
C ALA A 18 -12.34 -4.88 -19.86
N ARG A 19 -11.67 -3.85 -19.33
CA ARG A 19 -11.28 -3.79 -17.92
C ARG A 19 -12.49 -3.68 -16.98
N ALA A 20 -13.48 -2.88 -17.35
CA ALA A 20 -14.72 -2.73 -16.59
C ALA A 20 -15.51 -4.06 -16.53
N ALA A 21 -15.63 -4.75 -17.67
CA ALA A 21 -16.26 -6.08 -17.73
C ALA A 21 -15.54 -7.11 -16.86
N GLY A 22 -14.19 -7.16 -16.92
CA GLY A 22 -13.39 -8.07 -16.09
C GLY A 22 -13.46 -7.81 -14.59
N THR A 23 -13.92 -6.62 -14.17
CA THR A 23 -14.06 -6.24 -12.75
C THR A 23 -15.52 -6.13 -12.30
N ASN A 24 -16.49 -6.50 -13.16
CA ASN A 24 -17.93 -6.36 -12.93
C ASN A 24 -18.35 -4.94 -12.51
N ARG A 25 -17.75 -3.93 -13.15
CA ARG A 25 -17.98 -2.50 -12.84
C ARG A 25 -18.45 -1.75 -14.08
N SER A 26 -19.08 -0.60 -13.88
CA SER A 26 -19.37 0.31 -15.00
C SER A 26 -18.09 0.99 -15.48
N VAL A 27 -18.05 1.36 -16.76
CA VAL A 27 -16.93 2.12 -17.33
C VAL A 27 -16.79 3.47 -16.62
N ASN A 28 -17.91 4.11 -16.24
CA ASN A 28 -17.88 5.38 -15.51
C ASN A 28 -17.24 5.22 -14.13
N ASP A 29 -17.60 4.19 -13.36
CA ASP A 29 -17.01 3.98 -12.03
C ASP A 29 -15.49 3.72 -12.13
N LEU A 30 -15.08 2.96 -13.15
CA LEU A 30 -13.66 2.70 -13.42
C LEU A 30 -12.91 3.99 -13.80
N VAL A 31 -13.50 4.82 -14.66
CA VAL A 31 -12.88 6.07 -15.13
C VAL A 31 -12.81 7.09 -13.99
N VAL A 32 -13.85 7.22 -13.18
CA VAL A 32 -13.86 8.12 -12.03
C VAL A 32 -12.78 7.71 -11.02
N GLU A 33 -12.66 6.42 -10.70
CA GLU A 33 -11.58 5.96 -9.82
C GLU A 33 -10.20 6.22 -10.41
N ALA A 34 -10.00 5.97 -11.72
CA ALA A 34 -8.73 6.25 -12.36
C ALA A 34 -8.38 7.74 -12.34
N LEU A 35 -9.36 8.63 -12.55
CA LEU A 35 -9.16 10.08 -12.46
C LEU A 35 -8.85 10.50 -11.02
N VAL A 36 -9.53 9.93 -10.03
CA VAL A 36 -9.23 10.12 -8.62
C VAL A 36 -7.80 9.66 -8.34
N ALA A 37 -7.41 8.46 -8.75
CA ALA A 37 -6.06 7.92 -8.58
C ALA A 37 -4.96 8.72 -9.31
N VAL A 38 -5.29 9.42 -10.40
CA VAL A 38 -4.35 10.32 -11.10
C VAL A 38 -4.20 11.64 -10.34
N LEU A 39 -5.28 12.19 -9.79
CA LEU A 39 -5.23 13.37 -8.92
C LEU A 39 -4.56 13.04 -7.57
N ASP A 40 -4.85 11.84 -7.07
CA ASP A 40 -4.21 11.15 -5.95
C ASP A 40 -2.89 10.49 -6.38
N GLY A 41 -2.43 10.71 -7.61
CA GLY A 41 -1.04 10.47 -8.02
C GLY A 41 -0.06 11.38 -7.24
N GLY A 42 -0.62 12.29 -6.44
CA GLY A 42 -0.01 12.97 -5.31
C GLY A 42 -0.81 12.81 -4.00
N GLU A 43 -1.38 11.63 -3.70
CA GLU A 43 -1.79 11.27 -2.34
C GLU A 43 -0.51 11.18 -1.51
N ASN A 44 -0.08 12.36 -1.08
CA ASN A 44 1.03 12.57 -0.18
C ASN A 44 0.80 11.58 0.96
N ARG A 45 1.77 10.73 1.27
CA ARG A 45 1.69 9.73 2.37
C ARG A 45 1.10 10.34 3.66
N ARG A 46 1.25 11.66 3.80
CA ARG A 46 0.59 12.55 4.74
C ARG A 46 -0.95 12.54 4.70
N ALA A 47 -1.62 12.70 3.56
CA ALA A 47 -3.08 12.70 3.41
C ALA A 47 -3.70 11.34 3.81
N VAL A 48 -3.07 10.24 3.40
CA VAL A 48 -3.46 8.88 3.83
C VAL A 48 -3.31 8.72 5.35
N ARG A 49 -2.19 9.20 5.92
CA ARG A 49 -1.97 9.22 7.38
C ARG A 49 -2.97 10.10 8.13
N GLU A 50 -3.29 11.28 7.61
CA GLU A 50 -4.25 12.21 8.21
C GLU A 50 -5.65 11.60 8.23
N ARG A 51 -6.06 10.94 7.14
CA ARG A 51 -7.34 10.21 7.05
C ARG A 51 -7.39 9.03 8.00
N ALA A 52 -6.31 8.24 8.07
CA ALA A 52 -6.20 7.12 9.01
C ALA A 52 -6.21 7.59 10.48
N ARG A 53 -5.60 8.73 10.80
CA ARG A 53 -5.71 9.36 12.13
C ARG A 53 -7.14 9.79 12.44
N ALA A 54 -7.77 10.50 11.52
CA ALA A 54 -9.14 11.00 11.70
C ALA A 54 -10.16 9.84 11.86
N ALA A 55 -9.93 8.72 11.18
CA ALA A 55 -10.76 7.52 11.28
C ALA A 55 -10.44 6.64 12.52
N GLY A 56 -9.46 7.01 13.36
CA GLY A 56 -9.02 6.20 14.49
C GLY A 56 -8.31 4.88 14.09
N LEU A 57 -7.92 4.75 12.83
CA LEU A 57 -7.27 3.57 12.26
C LEU A 57 -5.74 3.63 12.34
N LEU A 58 -5.17 4.79 12.66
CA LEU A 58 -3.73 4.97 12.80
C LEU A 58 -3.30 4.84 14.27
N VAL A 59 -2.72 3.70 14.63
CA VAL A 59 -1.98 3.55 15.88
C VAL A 59 -0.53 3.97 15.64
N VAL A 60 -0.09 5.04 16.32
CA VAL A 60 1.34 5.41 16.37
C VAL A 60 1.84 4.96 17.74
N PRO A 61 2.66 3.90 17.84
CA PRO A 61 3.21 3.47 19.12
C PRO A 61 4.12 4.56 19.67
N GLU A 62 4.04 4.79 20.98
CA GLU A 62 5.01 5.63 21.68
C GLU A 62 6.36 4.93 21.65
N VAL A 63 7.38 5.61 21.13
CA VAL A 63 8.75 5.11 21.14
C VAL A 63 9.31 5.35 22.54
N THR A 64 9.32 4.29 23.35
CA THR A 64 9.81 4.31 24.73
C THR A 64 11.30 4.01 24.78
N GLY A 65 12.13 4.93 24.27
CA GLY A 65 13.58 4.86 24.42
C GLY A 65 14.39 5.21 23.17
N PRO A 66 15.73 5.27 23.32
CA PRO A 66 16.62 5.41 22.18
C PRO A 66 16.44 4.22 21.23
N VAL A 67 16.36 4.52 19.94
CA VAL A 67 16.28 3.50 18.88
C VAL A 67 17.70 3.27 18.37
N ASP A 68 18.14 2.03 18.39
CA ASP A 68 19.44 1.64 17.85
C ASP A 68 19.51 2.01 16.36
N THR A 69 20.64 2.57 15.98
CA THR A 69 20.98 2.80 14.58
C THR A 69 21.13 1.47 13.84
N ARG A 70 20.99 1.53 12.51
CA ARG A 70 21.16 0.34 11.66
C ARG A 70 22.49 -0.37 11.91
N ASP A 71 23.56 0.38 12.12
CA ASP A 71 24.91 -0.18 12.31
C ASP A 71 25.07 -0.81 13.70
N GLU A 72 24.45 -0.24 14.73
CA GLU A 72 24.38 -0.82 16.08
C GLU A 72 23.61 -2.15 16.07
N VAL A 73 22.47 -2.20 15.37
CA VAL A 73 21.71 -3.44 15.20
C VAL A 73 22.55 -4.49 14.47
N ILE A 74 23.18 -4.14 13.35
CA ILE A 74 24.03 -5.07 12.59
C ILE A 74 25.20 -5.59 13.44
N ALA A 75 25.81 -4.73 14.25
CA ALA A 75 26.90 -5.12 15.12
C ALA A 75 26.41 -6.05 16.24
N ALA A 76 25.26 -5.74 16.86
CA ALA A 76 24.67 -6.52 17.94
C ALA A 76 24.19 -7.91 17.48
N THR A 77 23.71 -8.03 16.23
CA THR A 77 23.21 -9.29 15.67
C THR A 77 24.25 -10.05 14.85
N ARG A 78 25.50 -9.57 14.80
CA ARG A 78 26.56 -10.24 14.04
C ARG A 78 26.74 -11.67 14.56
N ASP A 79 26.94 -12.61 13.64
CA ASP A 79 27.16 -14.03 13.91
C ASP A 79 25.99 -14.77 14.61
N SER A 80 24.84 -14.12 14.78
CA SER A 80 23.64 -14.74 15.36
C SER A 80 22.82 -15.54 14.33
N GLY A 81 23.24 -15.54 13.06
CA GLY A 81 22.46 -16.09 11.94
C GLY A 81 22.15 -17.59 12.06
N ASP A 82 23.15 -18.40 12.42
CA ASP A 82 22.97 -19.85 12.54
C ASP A 82 22.05 -20.20 13.71
N ALA A 83 22.28 -19.58 14.88
CA ALA A 83 21.46 -19.81 16.07
C ALA A 83 19.99 -19.43 15.84
N ILE A 84 19.73 -18.29 15.18
CA ILE A 84 18.37 -17.86 14.83
C ILE A 84 17.75 -18.83 13.81
N SER A 85 18.51 -19.27 12.80
CA SER A 85 18.01 -20.17 11.77
C SER A 85 17.62 -21.53 12.35
N SER A 86 18.46 -22.11 13.22
CA SER A 86 18.16 -23.38 13.88
C SER A 86 16.91 -23.28 14.77
N ALA A 87 16.75 -22.20 15.54
CA ALA A 87 15.57 -22.01 16.37
C ALA A 87 14.27 -21.86 15.55
N LEU A 88 14.33 -21.17 14.41
CA LEU A 88 13.18 -21.02 13.51
C LEU A 88 12.82 -22.33 12.81
N ASP A 89 13.80 -23.15 12.46
CA ASP A 89 13.57 -24.47 11.88
C ASP A 89 12.94 -25.42 12.91
N GLU A 90 13.38 -25.39 14.16
CA GLU A 90 12.75 -26.13 15.26
C GLU A 90 11.27 -25.70 15.48
N GLU A 91 10.96 -24.40 15.49
CA GLU A 91 9.58 -23.91 15.59
C GLU A 91 8.72 -24.42 14.41
N ARG A 92 9.28 -24.37 13.19
CA ARG A 92 8.55 -24.81 11.98
C ARG A 92 8.27 -26.30 12.00
N SER A 93 9.22 -27.11 12.50
CA SER A 93 9.05 -28.55 12.64
C SER A 93 8.08 -28.94 13.77
N ALA A 94 7.73 -28.03 14.66
CA ALA A 94 6.80 -28.27 15.77
C ALA A 94 5.33 -27.89 15.47
N ARG A 95 5.03 -27.31 14.29
CA ARG A 95 3.67 -27.03 13.79
C ARG A 95 3.16 -28.13 12.87
#